data_AF-A0AAJ5W743-F1
#
_entry.id   AF-A0AAJ5W743-F1
#
_cell.length_a   1.000
_cell.length_b   1.000
_cell.length_c   1.000
_cell.angle_alpha   90.00
_cell.angle_beta   90.00
_cell.angle_gamma   90.00
#
_symmetry.space_group_name_H-M   'P 1'
#
loop_
_entity.id
_entity.type
_entity.pdbx_description
1 polymer ?
#
loop_
_entity_poly.entity_id
_entity_poly.type
_entity_poly.pdbx_seq_one_letter_code
_entity_poly.pdbx_strand_id
1 'polypeptide(L)'
;MLLAFFTFTALLGCKQTELEVQNAGTTTQRVDIPTLTKYFANRINVDVNDIRYDEKTQQFSLRGVDQVNLEKLTRFYLNSITK
;
A
#
# COMPACT_ATOMS: atom_id res chain seq x y z
N MET A 1 -40.42 -18.10 -38.82
CA MET A 1 -39.47 -18.91 -38.01
C MET A 1 -38.21 -18.06 -37.88
N LEU A 2 -38.20 -17.07 -36.98
CA LEU A 2 -37.77 -17.11 -35.55
C LEU A 2 -36.35 -17.67 -35.32
N LEU A 3 -35.54 -16.81 -34.68
CA LEU A 3 -34.46 -17.11 -33.71
C LEU A 3 -33.13 -17.64 -34.32
N ALA A 4 -31.94 -17.18 -33.93
CA ALA A 4 -31.54 -16.41 -32.75
C ALA A 4 -30.24 -15.64 -33.03
N PHE A 5 -30.20 -14.42 -32.49
CA PHE A 5 -28.99 -13.70 -32.13
C PHE A 5 -28.19 -14.49 -31.10
N PHE A 6 -26.88 -14.62 -31.29
CA PHE A 6 -25.95 -14.84 -30.18
C PHE A 6 -24.77 -13.88 -30.31
N THR A 7 -24.95 -12.70 -29.75
CA THR A 7 -23.90 -11.74 -29.43
C THR A 7 -23.14 -12.23 -28.19
N PHE A 8 -21.90 -12.68 -28.37
CA PHE A 8 -20.95 -12.85 -27.28
C PHE A 8 -20.00 -11.65 -27.25
N THR A 9 -20.44 -10.56 -26.62
CA THR A 9 -19.56 -9.46 -26.20
C THR A 9 -19.63 -9.33 -24.69
N ALA A 10 -18.75 -10.04 -24.00
CA ALA A 10 -18.50 -9.81 -22.58
C ALA A 10 -17.05 -10.16 -22.22
N LEU A 11 -16.10 -9.54 -22.92
CA LEU A 11 -14.81 -9.24 -22.31
C LEU A 11 -14.96 -7.87 -21.62
N LEU A 12 -15.67 -7.89 -20.49
CA LEU A 12 -15.46 -6.91 -19.43
C LEU A 12 -14.07 -7.19 -18.85
N GLY A 13 -13.03 -6.86 -19.61
CA GLY A 13 -11.72 -6.63 -19.04
C GLY A 13 -11.93 -5.57 -17.98
N CYS A 14 -11.71 -5.92 -16.71
CA CYS A 14 -11.64 -4.98 -15.61
C CYS A 14 -10.76 -3.82 -16.06
N LYS A 15 -11.37 -2.68 -16.42
CA LYS A 15 -10.67 -1.42 -16.44
C LYS A 15 -10.20 -1.23 -15.01
N GLN A 16 -8.91 -1.46 -14.80
CA GLN A 16 -8.21 -1.00 -13.61
C GLN A 16 -8.55 0.48 -13.51
N THR A 17 -9.46 0.77 -12.57
CA THR A 17 -9.84 2.13 -12.26
C THR A 17 -8.61 2.69 -11.57
N GLU A 18 -7.78 3.36 -12.36
CA GLU A 18 -6.69 4.18 -11.87
C GLU A 18 -7.37 5.21 -10.98
N LEU A 19 -7.33 4.96 -9.67
CA LEU A 19 -7.78 5.91 -8.68
C LEU A 19 -6.86 7.10 -8.82
N GLU A 20 -7.34 8.13 -9.51
CA GLU A 20 -6.80 9.46 -9.49
C GLU A 20 -6.81 9.90 -8.02
N VAL A 21 -5.69 9.66 -7.33
CA VAL A 21 -5.46 10.21 -6.00
C VAL A 21 -5.32 11.71 -6.24
N GLN A 22 -6.45 12.40 -6.11
CA GLN A 22 -6.55 13.84 -6.05
C GLN A 22 -5.53 14.31 -5.01
N ASN A 23 -4.41 14.85 -5.50
CA ASN A 23 -3.40 15.52 -4.71
C ASN A 23 -3.99 16.85 -4.20
N ALA A 24 -4.88 16.76 -3.21
CA ALA A 24 -5.12 17.86 -2.31
C ALA A 24 -3.83 18.08 -1.51
N GLY A 25 -3.28 19.29 -1.63
CA GLY A 25 -1.97 19.66 -1.13
C GLY A 25 -1.74 19.24 0.32
N THR A 26 -0.87 18.27 0.51
CA THR A 26 -0.19 18.00 1.78
C THR A 26 1.28 18.03 1.48
N THR A 27 2.00 18.96 2.11
CA THR A 27 3.44 18.88 2.29
C THR A 27 3.74 17.47 2.78
N THR A 28 4.23 16.60 1.90
CA THR A 28 4.50 15.19 2.23
C THR A 28 5.61 15.20 3.26
N GLN A 29 5.25 15.17 4.54
CA GLN A 29 6.22 15.12 5.62
C GLN A 29 6.99 13.82 5.45
N ARG A 30 8.21 13.94 4.93
CA ARG A 30 9.03 12.79 4.55
C ARG A 30 9.60 12.18 5.83
N VAL A 31 9.08 11.02 6.21
CA VAL A 31 9.59 10.22 7.33
C VAL A 31 10.63 9.26 6.78
N ASP A 32 11.77 9.15 7.45
CA ASP A 32 12.84 8.25 7.03
C ASP A 32 12.49 6.77 7.30
N ILE A 33 13.03 5.88 6.46
CA ILE A 33 12.79 4.44 6.54
C ILE A 33 13.20 3.85 7.90
N PRO A 34 14.35 4.21 8.52
CA PRO A 34 14.69 3.74 9.87
C PRO A 34 13.63 4.07 10.93
N THR A 35 13.07 5.27 10.90
CA THR A 35 11.98 5.68 11.81
C THR A 35 10.74 4.81 11.61
N LEU A 36 10.32 4.60 10.36
CA LEU A 36 9.17 3.75 10.05
C LEU A 36 9.41 2.29 10.41
N THR A 37 10.62 1.79 10.22
CA THR A 37 11.03 0.41 10.59
C THR A 37 10.88 0.19 12.09
N LYS A 38 11.41 1.12 12.91
CA LYS A 38 11.28 1.08 14.38
C LYS A 38 9.83 1.17 14.83
N TYR A 39 9.06 2.10 14.24
CA TYR A 39 7.64 2.25 14.52
C TYR A 39 6.88 0.96 14.24
N PHE A 40 7.12 0.35 13.06
CA PHE A 40 6.44 -0.87 12.67
C PHE A 40 6.80 -2.04 13.58
N ALA A 41 8.09 -2.25 13.84
CA ALA A 41 8.58 -3.31 14.72
C ALA A 41 7.96 -3.23 16.12
N ASN A 42 7.93 -2.02 16.70
CA ASN A 42 7.28 -1.78 18.00
C ASN A 42 5.77 -2.07 17.94
N ARG A 43 5.09 -1.66 16.87
CA ARG A 43 3.63 -1.80 16.75
C ARG A 43 3.16 -3.26 16.70
N ILE A 44 3.99 -4.15 16.14
CA ILE A 44 3.69 -5.59 16.06
C ILE A 44 4.53 -6.43 17.03
N ASN A 45 5.24 -5.79 17.96
CA ASN A 45 6.07 -6.42 18.99
C ASN A 45 7.08 -7.45 18.46
N VAL A 46 7.93 -7.01 17.52
CA VAL A 46 9.04 -7.79 16.95
C VAL A 46 10.35 -7.00 17.02
N ASP A 47 11.47 -7.69 16.80
CA ASP A 47 12.79 -7.05 16.68
C ASP A 47 12.86 -6.18 15.42
N VAL A 48 13.54 -5.03 15.50
CA VAL A 48 13.71 -4.13 14.35
C VAL A 48 14.49 -4.78 13.21
N ASN A 49 15.42 -5.69 13.52
CA ASN A 49 16.23 -6.40 12.53
C ASN A 49 15.44 -7.48 11.76
N ASP A 50 14.26 -7.87 12.28
CA ASP A 50 13.35 -8.79 11.58
C ASP A 50 12.52 -8.08 10.49
N ILE A 51 12.51 -6.73 10.49
CA ILE A 51 11.82 -5.91 9.49
C ILE A 51 12.79 -5.51 8.38
N ARG A 52 12.38 -5.75 7.13
CA ARG A 52 13.14 -5.32 5.95
C ARG A 52 12.30 -4.43 5.06
N TYR A 53 12.90 -3.35 4.58
CA TYR A 53 12.31 -2.51 3.55
C TYR A 53 12.85 -2.91 2.18
N ASP A 54 11.96 -3.13 1.22
CA ASP A 54 12.30 -3.34 -0.18
C ASP A 54 12.05 -2.04 -0.97
N GLU A 55 13.12 -1.47 -1.53
CA GLU A 55 13.04 -0.20 -2.28
C GLU A 55 12.29 -0.33 -3.61
N LYS A 56 12.28 -1.52 -4.22
CA LYS A 56 11.62 -1.77 -5.51
C LYS A 56 10.12 -1.87 -5.35
N THR A 57 9.66 -2.59 -4.33
CA THR A 57 8.23 -2.77 -4.07
C THR A 57 7.66 -1.72 -3.11
N GLN A 58 8.54 -0.96 -2.45
CA GLN A 58 8.19 -0.01 -1.39
C GLN A 58 7.41 -0.66 -0.23
N GLN A 59 7.76 -1.90 0.09
CA GLN A 59 7.11 -2.70 1.15
C GLN A 59 8.01 -2.88 2.36
N PHE A 60 7.40 -2.90 3.53
CA PHE A 60 7.99 -3.43 4.76
C PHE A 60 7.56 -4.89 4.92
N SER A 61 8.54 -5.77 5.07
CA SER A 61 8.35 -7.20 5.21
C SER A 61 8.82 -7.67 6.58
N LEU A 62 8.14 -8.68 7.11
CA LEU A 62 8.57 -9.43 8.29
C LEU A 62 9.04 -10.80 7.82
N ARG A 63 10.32 -11.12 8.01
CA ARG A 63 10.91 -12.43 7.63
C ARG A 63 10.61 -12.83 6.18
N GLY A 64 10.65 -11.86 5.26
CA GLY A 64 10.45 -12.07 3.82
C GLY A 64 8.98 -12.10 3.37
N VAL A 65 8.03 -11.86 4.26
CA VAL A 65 6.61 -11.72 3.90
C VAL A 65 6.22 -10.25 3.95
N ASP A 66 5.82 -9.69 2.81
CA ASP A 66 5.34 -8.30 2.70
C ASP A 66 4.10 -8.07 3.59
N GLN A 67 4.12 -7.00 4.37
CA GLN A 67 3.07 -6.67 5.33
C GLN A 67 2.36 -5.36 4.99
N VAL A 68 3.15 -4.31 4.73
CA VAL A 68 2.62 -2.95 4.62
C VAL A 68 3.52 -2.10 3.74
N ASN A 69 2.92 -1.31 2.85
CA ASN A 69 3.66 -0.42 1.97
C ASN A 69 4.06 0.88 2.69
N LEU A 70 5.03 1.59 2.10
CA LEU A 70 5.61 2.82 2.62
C LEU A 70 4.56 3.89 2.90
N GLU A 71 3.67 4.15 1.95
CA GLU A 71 2.66 5.20 2.07
C GLU A 71 1.72 4.94 3.25
N LYS A 72 1.22 3.71 3.37
CA LYS A 72 0.29 3.31 4.44
C LYS A 72 0.95 3.37 5.80
N LEU A 73 2.19 2.88 5.91
CA LEU A 73 2.92 2.93 7.17
C LEU A 73 3.26 4.36 7.59
N THR A 74 3.62 5.22 6.63
CA THR A 74 3.84 6.65 6.86
C THR A 74 2.58 7.32 7.40
N ARG A 75 1.42 7.04 6.79
CA ARG A 75 0.13 7.57 7.25
C ARG A 75 -0.19 7.12 8.69
N PHE A 76 0.06 5.85 9.01
CA PHE A 76 -0.13 5.35 10.37
C PHE A 76 0.78 6.03 11.38
N TYR A 77 2.05 6.23 11.03
CA TYR A 77 3.00 6.94 11.88
C TYR A 77 2.57 8.39 12.15
N LEU A 78 2.26 9.15 11.10
CA LEU A 78 1.82 10.55 11.23
C LEU A 78 0.54 10.68 12.08
N ASN A 79 -0.40 9.76 11.90
CA ASN A 79 -1.61 9.70 12.72
C ASN A 79 -1.33 9.34 14.19
N SER A 80 -0.25 8.60 14.47
CA SER A 80 0.12 8.19 15.83
C SER A 80 0.80 9.29 16.64
N ILE A 81 1.45 10.27 15.99
CA ILE A 81 2.14 11.39 16.64
C ILE A 81 1.27 12.66 16.75
N THR A 82 0.13 12.69 16.05
CA THR A 82 -0.79 13.83 16.06
C THR A 82 -1.89 13.68 17.13
N LYS A 83 -2.03 12.48 17.72
CA LYS A 83 -2.96 12.18 18.81
C LYS A 83 -2.24 12.15 20.14
#